data_AF-A0A0S2I551-F1
#
_entry.id   AF-A0A0S2I551-F1
#
_cell.length_a   1.000
_cell.length_b   1.000
_cell.length_c   1.000
_cell.angle_alpha   90.00
_cell.angle_beta   90.00
_cell.angle_gamma   90.00
#
_symmetry.space_group_name_H-M   'P 1'
#
loop_
_entity.id
_entity.type
_entity.pdbx_description
1 polymer ?
#
loop_
_entity_poly.entity_id
_entity_poly.type
_entity_poly.pdbx_seq_one_letter_code
_entity_poly.pdbx_strand_id
1 'polypeptide(L)'
;MASIKELKKDIHYITNELIIECLVADVMYEGKYESKLTDLATTLLTKKKELLSRINQYRKVKHETNAKKYFKDIQNELHDLVKEILDEVQKLEK
;
A
#
# COMPACT_ATOMS: atom_id res chain seq x y z
N MET A 1 -17.66 -7.71 9.94
CA MET A 1 -17.77 -6.54 9.01
C MET A 1 -16.94 -5.36 9.48
N ALA A 2 -16.90 -5.05 10.79
CA ALA A 2 -16.01 -4.04 11.36
C ALA A 2 -14.54 -4.27 10.98
N SER A 3 -14.02 -5.49 11.13
CA SER A 3 -12.62 -5.82 10.78
C SER A 3 -12.24 -5.59 9.30
N ILE A 4 -13.15 -5.84 8.35
CA ILE A 4 -12.90 -5.56 6.92
C ILE A 4 -12.93 -4.04 6.66
N LYS A 5 -13.79 -3.30 7.36
CA LYS A 5 -13.84 -1.84 7.27
C LYS A 5 -12.57 -1.22 7.83
N GLU A 6 -12.08 -1.71 8.96
CA GLU A 6 -10.82 -1.28 9.54
C GLU A 6 -9.64 -1.63 8.62
N LEU A 7 -9.56 -2.85 8.09
CA LEU A 7 -8.51 -3.21 7.12
C LEU A 7 -8.47 -2.26 5.91
N LYS A 8 -9.63 -1.87 5.37
CA LYS A 8 -9.68 -0.89 4.29
C LYS A 8 -9.16 0.48 4.73
N LYS A 9 -9.54 0.94 5.93
CA LYS A 9 -9.02 2.20 6.47
C LYS A 9 -7.51 2.14 6.64
N ASP A 10 -6.98 1.03 7.16
CA ASP A 10 -5.55 0.84 7.35
C ASP A 10 -4.82 0.91 6.01
N ILE A 11 -5.32 0.20 4.98
CA ILE A 11 -4.78 0.30 3.62
C ILE A 11 -4.82 1.75 3.12
N HIS A 12 -5.95 2.45 3.29
CA HIS A 12 -6.07 3.84 2.85
C HIS A 12 -5.10 4.77 3.56
N TYR A 13 -5.01 4.66 4.89
CA TYR A 13 -4.19 5.50 5.75
C TYR A 13 -2.71 5.27 5.43
N ILE A 14 -2.24 4.03 5.56
CA ILE A 14 -0.83 3.67 5.35
C ILE A 14 -0.36 4.07 3.94
N THR A 15 -1.12 3.74 2.90
CA THR A 15 -0.72 4.09 1.53
C THR A 15 -0.73 5.60 1.28
N ASN A 16 -1.60 6.35 1.93
CA ASN A 16 -1.59 7.82 1.82
C ASN A 16 -0.37 8.41 2.53
N GLU A 17 -0.04 7.95 3.74
CA GLU A 17 1.14 8.42 4.47
C GLU A 17 2.42 8.16 3.67
N LEU A 18 2.58 6.97 3.09
CA LEU A 18 3.74 6.66 2.25
C LEU A 18 3.82 7.51 0.98
N ILE A 19 2.68 7.84 0.36
CA ILE A 19 2.66 8.75 -0.79
C ILE A 19 3.09 10.16 -0.37
N ILE A 20 2.61 10.64 0.79
CA ILE A 20 3.01 11.94 1.34
C ILE A 20 4.51 11.95 1.62
N GLU A 21 5.05 10.88 2.20
CA GLU A 21 6.48 10.73 2.45
C GLU A 21 7.31 10.78 1.15
N CYS A 22 6.84 10.14 0.08
CA CYS A 22 7.48 10.26 -1.25
C CYS A 22 7.48 11.71 -1.76
N LEU A 23 6.37 12.44 -1.60
CA LEU A 23 6.27 13.85 -2.01
C LEU A 23 7.15 14.77 -1.16
N VAL A 24 7.22 14.53 0.15
CA VAL A 24 8.09 15.28 1.06
C VAL A 24 9.55 15.04 0.70
N ALA A 25 9.94 13.79 0.44
CA ALA A 25 11.29 13.45 -0.01
C ALA A 25 11.63 14.17 -1.32
N ASP A 26 10.69 14.27 -2.27
CA ASP A 26 10.92 14.95 -3.54
C ASP A 26 11.24 16.44 -3.35
N VAL A 27 10.47 17.10 -2.47
CA VAL A 27 10.71 18.50 -2.08
C VAL A 27 12.03 18.65 -1.34
N MET A 28 12.36 17.74 -0.43
CA MET A 28 13.62 17.78 0.34
C MET A 28 14.86 17.61 -0.52
N TYR A 29 14.77 16.83 -1.60
CA TYR A 29 15.88 16.58 -2.53
C TYR A 29 15.84 17.46 -3.77
N GLU A 30 15.03 18.53 -3.78
CA GLU A 30 14.90 19.48 -4.89
C GLU A 30 14.63 18.79 -6.24
N GLY A 31 13.81 17.74 -6.25
CA GLY A 31 13.47 16.98 -7.46
C GLY A 31 14.57 16.04 -7.97
N LYS A 32 15.70 15.88 -7.27
CA LYS A 32 16.83 15.00 -7.69
C LYS A 32 16.39 13.57 -7.99
N TYR A 33 15.35 13.09 -7.33
CA TYR A 33 14.82 11.74 -7.46
C TYR A 33 13.36 11.70 -7.93
N GLU A 34 12.84 12.78 -8.51
CA GLU A 34 11.43 12.96 -8.88
C GLU A 34 10.85 11.75 -9.63
N SER A 35 11.54 11.26 -10.66
CA SER A 35 11.09 10.10 -11.43
C SER A 35 10.93 8.85 -10.55
N LYS A 36 11.90 8.57 -9.68
CA LYS A 36 11.86 7.38 -8.81
C LYS A 36 10.75 7.49 -7.77
N LEU A 37 10.60 8.66 -7.15
CA LEU A 37 9.57 8.91 -6.14
C LEU A 37 8.17 8.87 -6.76
N THR A 38 8.02 9.37 -7.99
CA THR A 38 6.78 9.27 -8.76
C THR A 38 6.44 7.82 -9.12
N ASP A 39 7.44 7.01 -9.50
CA ASP A 39 7.25 5.59 -9.78
C ASP A 39 6.84 4.82 -8.52
N LEU A 40 7.45 5.12 -7.36
CA LEU A 40 7.08 4.54 -6.07
C LEU A 40 5.64 4.92 -5.68
N ALA A 41 5.27 6.20 -5.80
CA ALA A 41 3.91 6.66 -5.53
C ALA A 41 2.87 6.00 -6.47
N THR A 42 3.21 5.83 -7.75
CA THR A 42 2.36 5.14 -8.73
C THR A 42 2.18 3.67 -8.40
N THR A 43 3.24 3.01 -7.95
CA THR A 43 3.23 1.62 -7.50
C THR A 43 2.33 1.45 -6.27
N LEU A 44 2.46 2.34 -5.29
CA LEU A 44 1.60 2.39 -4.10
C LEU A 44 0.12 2.54 -4.47
N LEU A 45 -0.22 3.47 -5.36
CA LEU A 45 -1.59 3.69 -5.82
C LEU A 45 -2.16 2.45 -6.53
N THR A 46 -1.35 1.81 -7.37
CA THR A 46 -1.73 0.58 -8.10
C THR A 46 -1.99 -0.56 -7.12
N LYS A 47 -1.08 -0.80 -6.18
CA LYS A 47 -1.21 -1.85 -5.16
C LYS A 47 -2.38 -1.61 -4.21
N LYS A 48 -2.59 -0.37 -3.77
CA LYS A 48 -3.78 0.04 -3.02
C LYS A 48 -5.06 -0.35 -3.74
N LYS A 49 -5.17 -0.01 -5.03
CA LYS A 49 -6.34 -0.33 -5.86
C LYS A 49 -6.55 -1.84 -5.97
N GLU A 50 -5.47 -2.60 -6.16
CA GLU A 50 -5.48 -4.07 -6.21
C GLU A 50 -6.00 -4.69 -4.90
N LEU A 51 -5.43 -4.30 -3.76
CA LEU A 51 -5.82 -4.81 -2.43
C LEU A 51 -7.28 -4.49 -2.11
N LEU A 52 -7.73 -3.25 -2.36
CA LEU A 52 -9.12 -2.86 -2.15
C LEU A 52 -10.08 -3.60 -3.08
N SER A 53 -9.69 -3.81 -4.34
CA SER A 53 -10.47 -4.61 -5.30
C SER A 53 -10.63 -6.05 -4.81
N ARG A 54 -9.53 -6.69 -4.36
CA ARG A 54 -9.54 -8.04 -3.79
C ARG A 54 -10.48 -8.16 -2.59
N ILE A 55 -10.43 -7.21 -1.65
CA ILE A 55 -11.35 -7.18 -0.52
C ILE A 55 -12.81 -7.08 -0.99
N ASN A 56 -13.09 -6.27 -2.02
CA ASN A 56 -14.44 -6.12 -2.56
C ASN A 56 -14.92 -7.37 -3.33
N GLN A 57 -14.01 -8.03 -4.06
CA GLN A 57 -14.28 -9.22 -4.85
C GLN A 57 -14.48 -10.47 -3.98
N TYR A 58 -13.77 -10.58 -2.85
CA TYR A 58 -13.98 -11.65 -1.87
C TYR A 58 -15.45 -11.79 -1.47
N ARG A 59 -16.17 -10.66 -1.37
CA ARG A 59 -17.59 -10.64 -1.04
C ARG A 59 -18.50 -11.22 -2.14
N LYS A 60 -18.01 -11.26 -3.39
CA LYS A 60 -18.71 -11.78 -4.57
C LYS A 60 -18.45 -13.28 -4.79
N VAL A 61 -17.25 -13.77 -4.50
CA VAL A 61 -16.79 -15.15 -4.79
C VAL A 61 -17.06 -16.11 -3.62
N LYS A 62 -18.20 -15.94 -2.94
CA LYS A 62 -18.54 -16.42 -1.59
C LYS A 62 -18.38 -17.93 -1.26
N HIS A 63 -17.95 -18.78 -2.19
CA HIS A 63 -18.24 -20.20 -2.09
C HIS A 63 -17.24 -21.09 -1.34
N GLU A 64 -15.91 -20.87 -1.30
CA GLU A 64 -15.02 -21.96 -0.84
C GLU A 64 -13.73 -21.60 -0.05
N THR A 65 -13.44 -20.33 0.25
CA THR A 65 -12.13 -19.97 0.86
C THR A 65 -12.23 -19.56 2.34
N ASN A 66 -11.28 -20.01 3.15
CA ASN A 66 -11.15 -19.61 4.57
C ASN A 66 -10.91 -18.09 4.66
N ALA A 67 -11.96 -17.33 4.95
CA ALA A 67 -11.97 -15.86 5.05
C ALA A 67 -10.80 -15.31 5.85
N LYS A 68 -10.49 -15.96 6.97
CA LYS A 68 -9.44 -15.52 7.90
C LYS A 68 -8.07 -15.56 7.24
N LYS A 69 -7.78 -16.63 6.50
CA LYS A 69 -6.53 -16.77 5.75
C LYS A 69 -6.45 -15.72 4.64
N TYR A 70 -7.52 -15.58 3.86
CA TYR A 70 -7.57 -14.62 2.75
C TYR A 70 -7.28 -13.18 3.18
N PHE A 71 -7.92 -12.70 4.25
CA PHE A 71 -7.68 -11.34 4.74
C PHE A 71 -6.33 -11.19 5.44
N LYS A 72 -5.79 -12.25 6.05
CA LYS A 72 -4.44 -12.24 6.62
C LYS A 72 -3.39 -12.13 5.52
N ASP A 73 -3.57 -12.81 4.39
CA ASP A 73 -2.66 -12.71 3.25
C ASP A 73 -2.63 -11.26 2.71
N ILE A 74 -3.79 -10.60 2.60
CA ILE A 74 -3.88 -9.17 2.23
C ILE A 74 -3.14 -8.27 3.23
N GLN A 75 -3.23 -8.55 4.53
CA GLN A 75 -2.49 -7.80 5.55
C GLN A 75 -0.98 -7.99 5.43
N ASN A 76 -0.52 -9.22 5.21
CA ASN A 76 0.89 -9.51 5.01
C ASN A 76 1.42 -8.79 3.76
N GLU A 77 0.68 -8.84 2.65
CA GLU A 77 1.05 -8.14 1.41
C GLU A 77 1.13 -6.62 1.62
N LEU A 78 0.23 -6.03 2.42
CA LEU A 78 0.33 -4.62 2.78
C LEU A 78 1.61 -4.34 3.59
N HIS A 79 1.95 -5.19 4.56
CA HIS A 79 3.17 -5.04 5.35
C HIS A 79 4.44 -5.17 4.50
N ASP A 80 4.48 -6.14 3.58
CA ASP A 80 5.61 -6.33 2.69
C ASP A 80 5.79 -5.12 1.76
N LEU A 81 4.69 -4.59 1.21
CA LEU A 81 4.69 -3.36 0.42
C LEU A 81 5.24 -2.17 1.21
N VAL A 82 4.79 -1.99 2.46
CA VAL A 82 5.27 -0.89 3.32
C VAL A 82 6.78 -1.01 3.52
N LYS A 83 7.25 -2.22 3.81
CA LYS A 83 8.67 -2.46 4.06
C LYS A 83 9.51 -2.17 2.81
N GLU A 84 9.07 -2.65 1.65
CA GLU A 84 9.75 -2.41 0.38
C GLU A 84 9.89 -0.92 0.06
N ILE A 85 8.79 -0.16 0.21
CA ILE A 85 8.80 1.28 -0.06
C ILE A 85 9.69 2.04 0.92
N LEU A 86 9.62 1.73 2.23
CA LEU A 86 10.48 2.35 3.22
C LEU A 86 11.96 2.06 2.98
N ASP A 87 12.29 0.82 2.61
CA ASP A 87 13.66 0.44 2.24
C ASP A 87 14.15 1.21 1.00
N GLU A 88 13.29 1.45 0.01
CA GLU A 88 13.63 2.26 -1.17
C GLU A 88 13.81 3.75 -0.83
N VAL A 89 12.93 4.33 -0.01
CA VAL A 89 13.04 5.73 0.42
C VAL A 89 14.30 5.95 1.25
N GLN A 90 14.64 5.04 2.18
CA GLN A 90 15.87 5.12 2.99
C GLN A 90 17.15 5.05 2.15
N LYS A 91 17.13 4.37 1.00
CA LYS A 91 18.28 4.37 0.07
C LYS A 91 18.49 5.73 -0.59
N LEU A 92 17.47 6.58 -0.66
CA LEU A 92 17.57 7.93 -1.23
C LEU A 92 18.11 8.95 -0.22
N GLU A 93 17.97 8.67 1.08
CA GLU A 93 18.54 9.47 2.18
C GLU A 93 20.07 9.34 2.32
N LYS A 94 20.66 8.29 1.74
CA LYS A 94 22.11 8.04 1.73
C LYS A 94 22.79 8.59 0.49
#